data_AF-A0A1E1XUM6-F1
#
_entry.id   AF-A0A1E1XUM6-F1
#
_cell.length_a   1.000
_cell.length_b   1.000
_cell.length_c   1.000
_cell.angle_alpha   90.00
_cell.angle_beta   90.00
_cell.angle_gamma   90.00
#
_symmetry.space_group_name_H-M   'P 1'
#
loop_
_entity.id
_entity.type
_entity.pdbx_description
1 polymer ?
#
loop_
_entity_poly.entity_id
_entity_poly.type
_entity_poly.pdbx_seq_one_letter_code
_entity_poly.pdbx_strand_id
1 'polypeptide(L)'
;SPFLRDGGDLLQQIGLYLSLEKVEHAEKFYKTVVGARLLQHLWKKLTREEEIEAYRNEALLAIADYVKKNPRATEEQVLKEVQTHIDAFVQKIQ
;
A
#
# COMPACT_ATOMS: atom_id res chain seq x y z
N SER A 1 6.63 -1.02 5.76
CA SER A 1 7.64 -2.09 5.66
C SER A 1 6.99 -3.44 5.96
N PRO A 2 7.48 -4.55 5.39
CA PRO A 2 7.00 -5.91 5.68
C PRO A 2 7.03 -6.23 7.19
N PHE A 3 8.07 -5.75 7.88
CA PHE A 3 8.27 -5.88 9.32
C PHE A 3 7.11 -5.37 10.19
N LEU A 4 6.38 -4.33 9.78
CA LEU A 4 5.20 -3.84 10.52
C LEU A 4 3.95 -4.68 10.27
N ARG A 5 3.87 -5.33 9.09
CA ARG A 5 2.72 -6.16 8.70
C ARG A 5 2.75 -7.49 9.45
N ASP A 6 3.93 -8.08 9.58
CA ASP A 6 4.15 -9.35 10.30
C ASP A 6 4.14 -9.16 11.83
N GLY A 7 4.73 -8.07 12.33
CA GLY A 7 4.78 -7.79 13.77
C GLY A 7 3.40 -7.50 14.38
N GLY A 8 2.53 -6.78 13.66
CA GLY A 8 1.17 -6.51 14.12
C GLY A 8 0.30 -7.76 14.23
N ASP A 9 0.53 -8.74 13.36
CA ASP A 9 -0.19 -10.01 13.37
C ASP A 9 0.20 -10.90 14.53
N LEU A 10 1.51 -10.97 14.80
CA LEU A 10 2.03 -11.66 15.96
C LEU A 10 1.52 -11.06 17.28
N LEU A 11 1.49 -9.73 17.43
CA LEU A 11 0.99 -9.08 18.64
C LEU A 11 -0.50 -9.34 18.90
N GLN A 12 -1.30 -9.41 17.84
CA GLN A 12 -2.70 -9.77 17.93
C GLN A 12 -2.87 -11.23 18.39
N GLN A 13 -2.11 -12.17 17.82
CA GLN A 13 -2.15 -13.58 18.20
C GLN A 13 -1.69 -13.79 19.65
N ILE A 14 -0.61 -13.11 20.08
CA ILE A 14 -0.15 -13.11 21.47
C ILE A 14 -1.22 -12.56 22.41
N GLY A 15 -1.81 -11.42 22.07
CA GLY A 15 -2.87 -10.82 22.88
C GLY A 15 -4.09 -11.72 23.03
N LEU A 16 -4.50 -12.41 21.96
CA LEU A 16 -5.60 -13.37 21.98
C LEU A 16 -5.27 -14.57 22.88
N TYR A 17 -4.09 -15.17 22.70
CA TYR A 17 -3.64 -16.31 23.51
C TYR A 17 -3.63 -15.96 25.00
N LEU A 18 -3.02 -14.84 25.38
CA LEU A 18 -2.96 -14.39 26.77
C LEU A 18 -4.35 -14.08 27.34
N SER A 19 -5.27 -13.60 26.51
CA SER A 19 -6.67 -13.36 26.92
C SER A 19 -7.41 -14.68 27.20
N LEU A 20 -7.16 -15.73 26.40
CA LEU A 20 -7.72 -17.06 26.60
C LEU A 20 -7.17 -17.71 27.89
N GLU A 21 -5.89 -17.50 28.18
CA GLU A 21 -5.23 -17.91 29.42
C GLU A 21 -5.62 -17.04 30.64
N LYS A 22 -6.53 -16.07 30.46
CA LYS A 22 -7.02 -15.16 31.51
C LYS A 22 -5.90 -14.38 32.21
N VAL A 23 -4.82 -14.08 31.50
CA VAL A 23 -3.73 -13.23 32.00
C VAL A 23 -4.26 -11.82 32.24
N GLU A 24 -3.89 -11.23 33.37
CA GLU A 24 -4.34 -9.91 33.75
C GLU A 24 -4.03 -8.87 32.67
N HIS A 25 -5.00 -8.00 32.37
CA HIS A 25 -4.94 -6.96 31.34
C HIS A 25 -4.77 -7.42 29.88
N ALA A 26 -4.66 -8.71 29.60
CA ALA A 26 -4.46 -9.23 28.24
C ALA A 26 -5.61 -8.86 27.28
N GLU A 27 -6.86 -8.88 27.76
CA GLU A 27 -8.02 -8.51 26.95
C GLU A 27 -7.98 -7.03 26.52
N LYS A 28 -7.53 -6.14 27.42
CA LYS A 28 -7.37 -4.72 27.12
C LYS A 28 -6.25 -4.51 26.09
N PHE A 29 -5.14 -5.21 26.23
CA PHE A 29 -4.04 -5.19 25.27
C PHE A 29 -4.52 -5.66 23.89
N TYR A 30 -5.18 -6.82 23.82
CA TYR A 30 -5.73 -7.39 22.59
C TYR A 30 -6.69 -6.42 21.88
N LYS A 31 -7.69 -5.88 22.61
CA LYS A 31 -8.65 -4.91 22.04
C LYS A 31 -7.99 -3.65 21.52
N THR A 32 -6.94 -3.16 22.21
CA THR A 32 -6.18 -1.98 21.77
C THR A 32 -5.44 -2.25 20.47
N VAL A 33 -4.73 -3.38 20.36
CA VAL A 33 -4.00 -3.76 19.14
C VAL A 33 -4.97 -3.94 17.97
N VAL A 34 -6.05 -4.69 18.16
CA VAL A 34 -7.07 -4.91 17.11
C VAL A 34 -7.73 -3.59 16.70
N GLY A 35 -8.11 -2.74 17.66
CA GLY A 35 -8.73 -1.44 17.39
C GLY A 35 -7.84 -0.53 16.55
N ALA A 36 -6.55 -0.42 16.89
CA ALA A 36 -5.59 0.36 16.11
C ALA A 36 -5.45 -0.17 14.67
N ARG A 37 -5.42 -1.50 14.48
CA ARG A 37 -5.32 -2.11 13.14
C ARG A 37 -6.58 -1.88 12.31
N LEU A 38 -7.76 -1.96 12.91
CA LEU A 38 -9.02 -1.67 12.22
C LEU A 38 -9.08 -0.20 11.78
N LEU A 39 -8.70 0.74 12.64
CA LEU A 39 -8.61 2.16 12.28
C LEU A 39 -7.63 2.40 11.15
N GLN A 40 -6.43 1.79 11.19
CA GLN A 40 -5.46 1.88 10.11
C GLN A 40 -6.00 1.32 8.79
N HIS A 41 -6.69 0.17 8.83
CA HIS A 41 -7.25 -0.45 7.64
C HIS A 41 -8.37 0.42 7.04
N LEU A 42 -9.27 0.94 7.88
CA LEU A 42 -10.32 1.88 7.46
C LEU A 42 -9.73 3.16 6.89
N TRP A 43 -8.68 3.71 7.52
CA TRP A 43 -7.98 4.89 7.05
C TRP A 43 -7.42 4.68 5.64
N LYS A 44 -6.66 3.59 5.43
CA LYS A 44 -6.11 3.24 4.11
C LYS A 44 -7.17 3.08 3.03
N LYS A 45 -8.32 2.48 3.39
CA LYS A 45 -9.45 2.29 2.48
C LYS A 45 -10.13 3.62 2.14
N LEU A 46 -10.27 4.51 3.12
CA LEU A 46 -10.84 5.84 2.94
C LEU A 46 -9.92 6.76 2.12
N THR A 47 -8.60 6.70 2.35
CA THR A 47 -7.62 7.54 1.65
C THR A 47 -7.28 7.02 0.26
N ARG A 48 -7.81 5.87 -0.17
CA ARG A 48 -7.53 5.22 -1.46
C ARG A 48 -6.02 5.05 -1.73
N GLU A 49 -5.22 4.97 -0.67
CA GLU A 49 -3.75 5.00 -0.77
C GLU A 49 -3.23 3.82 -1.60
N GLU A 50 -3.81 2.63 -1.41
CA GLU A 50 -3.44 1.44 -2.18
C GLU A 50 -3.82 1.56 -3.67
N GLU A 51 -4.95 2.20 -4.01
CA GLU A 51 -5.34 2.44 -5.39
C GLU A 51 -4.41 3.46 -6.06
N ILE A 52 -4.08 4.55 -5.36
CA ILE A 52 -3.15 5.58 -5.85
C ILE A 52 -1.76 4.97 -6.10
N GLU A 53 -1.26 4.15 -5.18
CA GLU A 53 0.02 3.44 -5.37
C GLU A 53 -0.06 2.43 -6.52
N ALA A 54 -1.19 1.75 -6.71
CA ALA A 54 -1.38 0.86 -7.86
C ALA A 54 -1.33 1.61 -9.19
N TYR A 55 -2.03 2.74 -9.32
CA TYR A 55 -2.00 3.56 -10.53
C TYR A 55 -0.62 4.17 -10.80
N ARG A 56 0.12 4.55 -9.74
CA ARG A 56 1.51 5.01 -9.87
C ARG A 56 2.40 3.90 -10.45
N ASN A 57 2.30 2.69 -9.91
CA ASN A 57 3.07 1.54 -10.39
C ASN A 57 2.70 1.19 -11.84
N GLU A 58 1.42 1.27 -12.20
CA GLU A 58 0.97 1.06 -13.59
C GLU A 58 1.64 2.03 -14.55
N ALA A 59 1.63 3.33 -14.25
CA ALA A 59 2.28 4.35 -15.07
C ALA A 59 3.80 4.12 -15.20
N LEU A 60 4.46 3.79 -14.09
CA LEU A 60 5.91 3.55 -14.07
C LEU A 60 6.29 2.31 -14.89
N LEU A 61 5.53 1.21 -14.77
CA LEU A 61 5.75 0.00 -15.55
C LEU A 61 5.51 0.26 -17.04
N ALA A 62 4.48 1.02 -17.41
CA ALA A 62 4.20 1.35 -18.80
C ALA A 62 5.33 2.16 -19.45
N ILE A 63 5.84 3.18 -18.74
CA ILE A 63 7.00 3.97 -19.17
C ILE A 63 8.24 3.07 -19.34
N ALA A 64 8.52 2.22 -18.36
CA ALA A 64 9.67 1.32 -18.42
C ALA A 64 9.57 0.33 -19.60
N ASP A 65 8.36 -0.20 -19.84
CA ASP A 65 8.06 -1.07 -20.97
C ASP A 65 8.25 -0.35 -22.31
N TYR A 66 7.82 0.91 -22.42
CA TYR A 66 8.00 1.71 -23.62
C TYR A 66 9.49 1.90 -23.93
N VAL A 67 10.29 2.31 -22.95
CA VAL A 67 11.74 2.51 -23.13
C VAL A 67 12.41 1.20 -23.55
N LYS A 68 12.02 0.07 -22.93
CA LYS A 68 12.55 -1.25 -23.26
C LYS A 68 12.21 -1.69 -24.69
N LYS A 69 10.98 -1.41 -25.15
CA LYS A 69 10.51 -1.76 -26.50
C LYS A 69 11.03 -0.80 -27.58
N ASN A 70 11.38 0.42 -27.20
CA ASN A 70 11.84 1.48 -28.11
C ASN A 70 13.26 1.98 -27.75
N PRO A 71 14.31 1.13 -27.83
CA PRO A 71 15.65 1.47 -27.38
C PRO A 71 16.34 2.58 -28.19
N ARG A 72 15.73 3.02 -29.31
CA ARG A 72 16.21 4.12 -30.16
C ARG A 72 15.26 5.32 -30.16
N ALA A 73 14.29 5.34 -29.24
CA ALA A 73 13.40 6.49 -29.10
C ALA A 73 14.24 7.75 -28.82
N THR A 74 13.86 8.86 -29.46
CA THR A 74 14.46 10.15 -29.15
C THR A 74 13.99 10.61 -27.77
N GLU A 75 14.73 11.54 -27.17
CA GLU A 75 14.34 12.16 -25.90
C GLU A 75 12.93 12.74 -25.97
N GLU A 76 12.59 13.42 -27.07
CA GLU A 76 11.25 13.98 -27.29
C GLU A 76 10.15 12.90 -27.31
N GLN A 77 10.41 11.75 -27.93
CA GLN A 77 9.48 10.63 -27.94
C GLN A 77 9.28 10.03 -26.55
N VAL A 78 10.36 9.87 -25.79
CA VAL A 78 10.30 9.36 -24.41
C VAL A 78 9.56 10.34 -23.51
N LEU A 79 9.84 11.65 -23.59
CA LEU A 79 9.15 12.67 -22.80
C LEU A 79 7.65 12.71 -23.10
N LYS A 80 7.27 12.57 -24.38
CA LYS A 80 5.87 12.51 -24.78
C LYS A 80 5.16 11.29 -24.19
N GLU A 81 5.80 10.13 -24.18
CA GLU A 81 5.22 8.92 -23.59
C GLU A 81 5.09 9.05 -22.07
N VAL A 82 6.13 9.57 -21.40
CA VAL A 82 6.10 9.86 -19.96
C VAL A 82 4.94 10.77 -19.61
N GLN A 83 4.78 11.88 -20.35
CA GLN A 83 3.68 12.80 -20.14
C GLN A 83 2.31 12.11 -20.30
N THR A 84 2.17 11.28 -21.34
CA THR A 84 0.93 10.53 -21.60
C THR A 84 0.54 9.62 -20.44
N HIS A 85 1.50 8.89 -19.87
CA HIS A 85 1.25 8.01 -18.72
C HIS A 85 1.03 8.77 -17.41
N ILE A 86 1.69 9.91 -17.20
CA ILE A 86 1.45 10.77 -16.04
C ILE A 86 0.05 11.38 -16.11
N ASP A 87 -0.40 11.87 -17.27
CA ASP A 87 -1.74 12.43 -17.45
C ASP A 87 -2.82 11.38 -17.17
N ALA A 88 -2.63 10.15 -17.69
CA ALA A 88 -3.52 9.03 -17.41
C ALA A 88 -3.55 8.65 -15.91
N PHE A 89 -2.41 8.71 -15.21
CA PHE A 89 -2.35 8.52 -13.76
C PHE A 89 -3.14 9.61 -13.02
N VAL A 90 -2.92 10.88 -13.37
CA VAL A 90 -3.61 12.03 -12.76
C VAL A 90 -5.12 11.91 -12.91
N GLN A 91 -5.61 11.49 -14.09
CA GLN A 91 -7.05 11.27 -14.32
C GLN A 91 -7.65 10.17 -13.43
N LYS A 92 -6.88 9.13 -13.07
CA LYS A 92 -7.36 8.01 -12.24
C LYS A 92 -7.44 8.34 -10.74
N ILE A 93 -6.69 9.35 -10.29
CA ILE A 93 -6.64 9.76 -8.88
C ILE A 93 -7.54 10.96 -8.55
N GLN A 94 -8.09 11.63 -9.57
CA GLN A 94 -9.16 12.63 -9.42
C GLN A 94 -10.49 11.96 -9.03
#